data_AF-A0A376BMC0-F1
#
_entry.id   AF-A0A376BMC0-F1
#
_cell.length_a   1.000
_cell.length_b   1.000
_cell.length_c   1.000
_cell.angle_alpha   90.00
_cell.angle_beta   90.00
_cell.angle_gamma   90.00
#
_symmetry.space_group_name_H-M   'P 1'
#
loop_
_entity.id
_entity.type
_entity.pdbx_description
1 polymer ?
#
loop_
_entity_poly.entity_id
_entity_poly.type
_entity_poly.pdbx_seq_one_letter_code
_entity_poly.pdbx_strand_id
1 'polypeptide(L)'
;MDIEFAKSQFIRLWEIQNQLLLNDIDGELRTAVGYGKRECHVYIGDATNMQDVLVYYRQKGFTCTLNEEDNIMIISGWALS
;
A
#
# COMPACT_ATOMS: atom_id res chain seq x y z
N MET A 1 -4.77 23.73 -25.22
CA MET A 1 -4.97 22.60 -24.29
C MET A 1 -4.29 23.02 -23.00
N ASP A 2 -5.08 23.25 -21.95
CA ASP A 2 -4.67 24.02 -20.78
C ASP A 2 -3.77 23.19 -19.84
N ILE A 3 -2.64 23.76 -19.42
CA ILE A 3 -1.67 23.07 -18.55
C ILE A 3 -2.31 22.70 -17.20
N GLU A 4 -3.24 23.50 -16.71
CA GLU A 4 -3.98 23.20 -15.48
C GLU A 4 -4.91 21.99 -15.63
N PHE A 5 -5.54 21.84 -16.79
CA PHE A 5 -6.35 20.68 -17.08
C PHE A 5 -5.50 19.40 -17.10
N ALA A 6 -4.34 19.42 -17.76
CA ALA A 6 -3.41 18.29 -17.80
C ALA A 6 -2.89 17.90 -16.39
N LYS A 7 -2.57 18.89 -15.54
CA LYS A 7 -2.17 18.66 -14.14
C LYS A 7 -3.28 17.98 -13.33
N SER A 8 -4.53 18.45 -13.44
CA SER A 8 -5.66 17.85 -12.72
C SER A 8 -5.94 16.39 -13.12
N GLN A 9 -5.81 16.07 -14.41
CA GLN A 9 -5.97 14.68 -14.89
C GLN A 9 -4.85 13.78 -14.39
N PHE A 10 -3.62 14.30 -14.32
CA PHE A 10 -2.47 13.56 -13.79
C PHE A 10 -2.64 13.24 -12.30
N ILE A 11 -3.03 14.23 -11.49
CA ILE A 11 -3.32 14.04 -10.05
C ILE A 11 -4.40 12.98 -9.86
N ARG A 12 -5.49 13.07 -10.63
CA ARG A 12 -6.61 12.13 -10.54
C ARG A 12 -6.23 10.71 -10.93
N LEU A 13 -5.41 10.53 -11.97
CA LEU A 13 -4.91 9.21 -12.37
C LEU A 13 -3.99 8.60 -11.31
N TRP A 14 -3.12 9.41 -10.71
CA TRP A 14 -2.25 8.99 -9.62
C TRP A 14 -3.05 8.57 -8.37
N GLU A 15 -4.07 9.32 -8.00
CA GLU A 15 -4.99 8.97 -6.90
C GLU A 15 -5.71 7.63 -7.17
N ILE A 16 -6.22 7.42 -8.40
CA ILE A 16 -6.87 6.17 -8.79
C ILE A 16 -5.89 4.99 -8.71
N GLN A 17 -4.67 5.16 -9.20
CA GLN A 17 -3.65 4.11 -9.16
C GLN A 17 -3.28 3.73 -7.73
N ASN A 18 -3.09 4.72 -6.85
CA ASN A 18 -2.84 4.47 -5.43
C ASN A 18 -4.02 3.80 -4.74
N GLN A 19 -5.25 4.18 -5.08
CA GLN A 19 -6.44 3.60 -4.46
C GLN A 19 -6.66 2.14 -4.90
N LEU A 20 -6.37 1.79 -6.15
CA LEU A 20 -6.35 0.41 -6.61
C LEU A 20 -5.29 -0.41 -5.87
N LEU A 21 -4.07 0.11 -5.76
CA LEU A 21 -3.00 -0.53 -5.00
C LEU A 21 -3.36 -0.76 -3.53
N LEU A 22 -3.97 0.24 -2.88
CA LEU A 22 -4.44 0.10 -1.50
C LEU A 22 -5.52 -0.98 -1.36
N ASN A 23 -6.46 -1.06 -2.30
CA ASN A 23 -7.51 -2.08 -2.28
C ASN A 23 -6.94 -3.49 -2.41
N ASP A 24 -5.95 -3.69 -3.27
CA ASP A 24 -5.28 -4.98 -3.46
C ASP A 24 -4.56 -5.41 -2.17
N ILE A 25 -3.81 -4.49 -1.56
CA ILE A 25 -3.13 -4.73 -0.28
C ILE A 25 -4.15 -5.04 0.84
N ASP A 26 -5.25 -4.28 0.92
CA ASP A 26 -6.32 -4.55 1.90
C ASP A 26 -6.98 -5.93 1.66
N GLY A 27 -7.00 -6.43 0.42
CA GLY A 27 -7.45 -7.77 0.08
C GLY A 27 -6.51 -8.86 0.60
N GLU A 28 -5.21 -8.71 0.35
CA GLU A 28 -4.16 -9.62 0.85
C GLU A 28 -4.10 -9.61 2.38
N LEU A 29 -4.24 -8.43 3.00
CA LEU A 29 -4.26 -8.27 4.45
C LEU A 29 -5.44 -9.01 5.08
N ARG A 30 -6.65 -8.86 4.52
CA ARG A 30 -7.85 -9.58 4.97
C ARG A 30 -7.69 -11.09 4.84
N THR A 31 -7.07 -11.53 3.75
CA THR A 31 -6.77 -12.94 3.51
C THR A 31 -5.78 -13.48 4.55
N ALA A 32 -4.69 -12.75 4.82
CA ALA A 32 -3.70 -13.09 5.84
C ALA A 32 -4.34 -13.18 7.24
N VAL A 33 -5.18 -12.22 7.62
CA VAL A 33 -5.95 -12.24 8.87
C VAL A 33 -6.88 -13.45 8.93
N GLY A 34 -7.61 -13.74 7.85
CA GLY A 34 -8.50 -14.90 7.77
C GLY A 34 -7.79 -16.25 7.96
N TYR A 35 -6.52 -16.33 7.55
CA TYR A 35 -5.66 -17.49 7.78
C TYR A 35 -4.96 -17.48 9.16
N GLY A 36 -5.25 -16.51 10.03
CA GLY A 36 -4.61 -16.40 11.34
C GLY A 36 -3.14 -15.99 11.29
N LYS A 37 -2.69 -15.37 10.20
CA LYS A 37 -1.34 -14.81 10.12
C LYS A 37 -1.27 -13.50 10.89
N ARG A 38 -0.07 -13.15 11.35
CA ARG A 38 0.23 -11.87 12.04
C ARG A 38 1.06 -10.91 11.18
N GLU A 39 1.37 -11.34 9.97
CA GLU A 39 2.13 -10.59 8.97
C GLU A 39 1.58 -10.89 7.57
N CYS A 40 1.72 -9.92 6.68
CA CYS A 40 1.32 -9.95 5.29
C CYS A 40 2.49 -9.41 4.47
N HIS A 41 2.95 -10.20 3.51
CA HIS A 41 4.04 -9.83 2.61
C HIS A 41 3.41 -9.43 1.28
N VAL A 42 3.64 -8.18 0.89
CA VAL A 42 3.16 -7.60 -0.36
C VAL A 42 4.36 -7.44 -1.27
N TYR A 43 4.36 -8.18 -2.38
CA TYR A 43 5.35 -8.00 -3.44
C TYR A 43 4.98 -6.76 -4.25
N ILE A 44 5.93 -5.87 -4.41
CA ILE A 44 5.73 -4.56 -5.07
C ILE A 44 6.64 -4.48 -6.28
N GLY A 45 6.19 -3.78 -7.33
CA GLY A 45 6.97 -3.64 -8.56
C GLY A 45 8.12 -2.63 -8.44
N ASP A 46 7.90 -1.54 -7.71
CA ASP A 46 8.88 -0.47 -7.49
C ASP A 46 8.73 0.08 -6.07
N ALA A 47 9.73 -0.20 -5.23
CA ALA A 47 9.75 0.22 -3.83
C ALA A 47 9.86 1.74 -3.64
N THR A 48 10.38 2.49 -4.62
CA THR A 48 10.65 3.93 -4.47
C THR A 48 9.37 4.78 -4.36
N ASN A 49 8.23 4.27 -4.81
CA ASN A 49 6.95 4.97 -4.79
C ASN A 49 6.01 4.52 -3.65
N MET A 50 6.47 3.68 -2.72
CA MET A 50 5.61 3.09 -1.67
C MET A 50 5.48 3.92 -0.39
N GLN A 51 6.14 5.10 -0.33
CA GLN A 51 6.20 5.89 0.91
C GLN A 51 4.81 6.32 1.41
N ASP A 52 3.92 6.73 0.50
CA ASP A 52 2.56 7.17 0.86
C ASP A 52 1.71 6.00 1.38
N VAL A 53 1.89 4.80 0.80
CA VAL A 53 1.23 3.57 1.24
C VAL A 53 1.72 3.16 2.63
N LEU A 54 3.02 3.25 2.89
CA LEU A 54 3.60 2.99 4.21
C LEU A 54 3.02 3.94 5.27
N VAL A 55 2.91 5.23 4.95
CA VAL A 55 2.33 6.23 5.85
C VAL A 55 0.87 5.92 6.13
N TYR A 56 0.09 5.56 5.12
CA TYR A 56 -1.32 5.20 5.27
C TYR A 56 -1.54 4.03 6.26
N TYR A 57 -0.79 2.93 6.11
CA TYR A 57 -0.95 1.78 7.01
C TYR A 57 -0.40 2.05 8.42
N ARG A 58 0.69 2.83 8.55
CA ARG A 58 1.18 3.28 9.86
C ARG A 58 0.17 4.14 10.60
N GLN A 59 -0.53 5.04 9.91
CA GLN A 59 -1.62 5.85 10.50
C GLN A 59 -2.78 4.99 11.01
N LYS A 60 -3.01 3.82 10.39
CA LYS A 60 -4.00 2.84 10.84
C LYS A 60 -3.52 1.94 11.99
N GLY A 61 -2.29 2.14 12.48
CA GLY A 61 -1.72 1.40 13.59
C GLY A 61 -1.00 0.11 13.20
N PHE A 62 -0.75 -0.12 11.91
CA PHE A 62 0.05 -1.25 11.45
C PHE A 62 1.55 -0.95 11.51
N THR A 63 2.34 -1.98 11.79
CA THR A 63 3.79 -1.93 11.63
C THR A 63 4.13 -2.27 10.18
N CYS A 64 4.78 -1.33 9.49
CA CYS A 64 5.14 -1.49 8.08
C CYS A 64 6.66 -1.35 7.88
N THR A 65 7.25 -2.36 7.25
CA THR A 65 8.66 -2.42 6.88
C THR A 65 8.79 -2.59 5.37
N LEU A 66 9.67 -1.81 4.75
CA LEU A 66 9.98 -1.90 3.33
C LEU A 66 11.35 -2.54 3.17
N ASN A 67 11.42 -3.63 2.40
CA ASN A 67 12.65 -4.21 1.92
C ASN A 67 12.80 -3.86 0.43
N GLU A 68 13.63 -2.85 0.16
CA GLU A 68 13.88 -2.33 -1.19
C GLU A 68 14.71 -3.30 -2.04
N GLU A 69 15.58 -4.11 -1.43
CA GLU A 69 16.40 -5.10 -2.15
C GLU A 69 15.53 -6.19 -2.77
N ASP A 70 14.57 -6.70 -1.99
CA ASP A 70 13.66 -7.76 -2.42
C ASP A 70 12.36 -7.24 -3.04
N ASN A 71 12.14 -5.92 -3.03
CA ASN A 71 10.87 -5.28 -3.39
C ASN A 71 9.67 -5.90 -2.66
N ILE A 72 9.77 -6.00 -1.33
CA ILE A 72 8.72 -6.53 -0.47
C ILE A 72 8.36 -5.49 0.57
N MET A 73 7.06 -5.24 0.72
CA MET A 73 6.51 -4.54 1.87
C MET A 73 5.92 -5.55 2.85
N ILE A 74 6.35 -5.49 4.11
CA ILE A 74 5.85 -6.33 5.19
C ILE A 74 4.93 -5.47 6.06
N ILE A 75 3.66 -5.88 6.16
CA ILE A 75 2.68 -5.27 7.07
C ILE A 75 2.42 -6.27 8.20
N SER A 76 2.47 -5.81 9.45
CA SER A 76 2.28 -6.63 10.64
C SER A 76 1.64 -5.82 11.77
N GLY A 77 1.44 -6.43 12.94
CA GLY A 77 1.07 -5.72 14.16
C GLY A 77 -0.42 -5.66 14.48
N TRP A 78 -1.27 -6.38 13.74
CA TRP A 78 -2.66 -6.59 14.17
C TRP A 78 -2.73 -7.68 15.25
N ALA A 79 -3.58 -7.45 16.25
CA ALA A 79 -3.94 -8.48 17.21
C ALA A 79 -4.96 -9.44 16.57
N LEU A 80 -4.69 -10.74 16.62
CA LEU A 80 -5.72 -11.76 16.40
C LEU A 80 -6.55 -11.78 17.69
N SER A 81 -7.72 -11.14 17.67
CA SER A 81 -8.69 -11.14 18.77
C SER A 81 -9.33 -12.51 18.95
#